data_AF-A0AAV6W0V5-F1
#
_entry.id   AF-A0AAV6W0V5-F1
#
_cell.length_a   1.000
_cell.length_b   1.000
_cell.length_c   1.000
_cell.angle_alpha   90.00
_cell.angle_beta   90.00
_cell.angle_gamma   90.00
#
_symmetry.space_group_name_H-M   'P 1'
#
loop_
_entity.id
_entity.type
_entity.pdbx_description
1 polymer ?
#
loop_
_entity_poly.entity_id
_entity_poly.type
_entity_poly.pdbx_seq_one_letter_code
_entity_poly.pdbx_strand_id
1 'polypeptide(L)'
;MYLKSPLYLQAYSGDVRREITGVIYHEMTQRWQWNGNGQTPGGLIEAIADFVRLNVGYAPSHWVSPGLGDRWDQGYDVTARFLEYCDGLRSGFVAELNKKMISGYSDNYFVELLGKPLDKAFK
;
A
#
# COMPACT_ATOMS: atom_id res chain seq x y z
N MET A 1 -1.73 9.74 10.86
CA MET A 1 -0.81 9.99 9.75
C MET A 1 0.45 10.66 10.30
N TYR A 2 1.47 9.88 10.69
CA TYR A 2 2.66 10.38 11.40
C TYR A 2 3.84 10.75 10.47
N LEU A 3 3.90 10.18 9.26
CA LEU A 3 5.00 10.35 8.31
C LEU A 3 5.14 11.78 7.75
N LYS A 4 4.05 12.56 7.75
CA LYS A 4 4.00 13.91 7.17
C LYS A 4 4.41 15.03 8.14
N SER A 5 4.81 14.70 9.37
CA SER A 5 5.19 15.73 10.35
C SER A 5 6.70 16.00 10.33
N PRO A 6 7.15 17.26 10.41
CA PRO A 6 8.58 17.59 10.57
C PRO A 6 9.19 16.98 11.85
N LEU A 7 8.35 16.78 12.87
CA LEU A 7 8.72 16.19 14.16
C LEU A 7 9.10 14.70 14.02
N TYR A 8 8.50 13.98 13.06
CA TYR A 8 8.80 12.57 12.84
C TYR A 8 10.26 12.35 12.43
N LEU A 9 10.74 13.10 11.44
CA LEU A 9 12.12 12.98 10.96
C LEU A 9 13.12 13.46 12.02
N GLN A 10 12.78 14.49 12.79
CA GLN A 10 13.64 14.99 13.86
C GLN A 10 13.86 13.95 14.98
N ALA A 11 12.84 13.12 15.26
CA ALA A 11 12.91 12.09 16.28
C ALA A 11 13.43 10.73 15.76
N TYR A 12 13.69 10.59 14.45
CA TYR A 12 14.10 9.32 13.86
C TYR A 12 15.57 9.01 14.18
N SER A 13 15.82 7.89 14.84
CA SER A 13 17.16 7.47 15.30
C SER A 13 17.86 6.47 14.37
N GLY A 14 17.22 6.04 13.28
CA GLY A 14 17.77 5.09 12.31
C GLY A 14 18.54 5.76 11.15
N ASP A 15 18.66 5.03 10.03
CA ASP A 15 19.19 5.59 8.78
C ASP A 15 18.20 6.60 8.17
N VAL A 16 18.41 7.87 8.50
CA VAL A 16 17.57 9.00 8.05
C VAL A 16 17.53 9.10 6.52
N ARG A 17 18.64 8.82 5.82
CA ARG A 17 18.66 8.89 4.35
C ARG A 17 17.73 7.84 3.77
N ARG A 18 17.83 6.60 4.27
CA ARG A 18 16.96 5.49 3.85
C ARG A 18 15.49 5.78 4.16
N GLU A 19 15.20 6.31 5.35
CA GLU A 19 13.83 6.67 5.75
C GLU A 19 13.24 7.74 4.84
N ILE A 20 13.94 8.88 4.66
CA ILE A 20 13.50 9.96 3.78
C ILE A 20 13.29 9.45 2.35
N THR A 21 14.19 8.62 1.84
CA THR A 21 14.04 8.05 0.49
C THR A 21 12.75 7.24 0.38
N GLY A 22 12.47 6.37 1.37
CA GLY A 22 11.24 5.59 1.41
C GLY A 22 9.98 6.45 1.50
N VAL A 23 9.99 7.49 2.35
CA VAL A 23 8.89 8.45 2.49
C VAL A 23 8.65 9.20 1.18
N ILE A 24 9.69 9.58 0.43
CA ILE A 24 9.52 10.22 -0.87
C ILE A 24 8.80 9.29 -1.85
N TYR A 25 9.14 7.99 -1.91
CA TYR A 25 8.40 7.03 -2.75
C TYR A 25 6.93 6.92 -2.35
N HIS A 26 6.64 6.87 -1.05
CA HIS A 26 5.28 6.87 -0.51
C HIS A 26 4.49 8.11 -0.97
N GLU A 27 5.03 9.29 -0.69
CA GLU A 27 4.36 10.55 -0.96
C GLU A 27 4.20 10.83 -2.46
N MET A 28 5.19 10.47 -3.27
CA MET A 28 5.08 10.57 -4.72
C MET A 28 3.98 9.66 -5.26
N THR A 29 3.84 8.43 -4.73
CA THR A 29 2.77 7.52 -5.13
C THR A 29 1.39 8.14 -4.87
N GLN A 30 1.18 8.78 -3.72
CA GLN A 30 -0.07 9.48 -3.42
C GLN A 30 -0.42 10.61 -4.42
N ARG A 31 0.56 11.17 -5.13
CA ARG A 31 0.34 12.19 -6.17
C ARG A 31 -0.10 11.62 -7.51
N TRP A 32 0.30 10.39 -7.82
CA TRP A 32 0.02 9.74 -9.10
C TRP A 32 -1.13 8.74 -9.04
N GLN A 33 -1.44 8.21 -7.86
CA GLN A 33 -2.53 7.26 -7.70
C GLN A 33 -3.90 7.92 -7.76
N TRP A 34 -4.88 7.19 -8.28
CA TRP A 34 -6.27 7.63 -8.29
C TRP A 34 -6.92 7.37 -6.93
N ASN A 35 -7.70 8.33 -6.44
CA ASN A 35 -8.42 8.19 -5.18
C ASN A 35 -9.87 7.69 -5.35
N GLY A 36 -10.28 7.26 -6.54
CA GLY A 36 -11.64 6.80 -6.79
C GLY A 36 -12.69 7.90 -6.61
N ASN A 37 -12.39 9.14 -6.99
CA ASN A 37 -13.26 10.29 -6.71
C ASN A 37 -13.61 10.42 -5.20
N GLY A 38 -12.64 10.08 -4.34
CA GLY A 38 -12.82 10.07 -2.88
C GLY A 38 -13.55 8.85 -2.32
N GLN A 39 -13.89 7.86 -3.15
CA GLN A 39 -14.58 6.63 -2.73
C GLN A 39 -13.62 5.52 -2.30
N THR A 40 -12.34 5.62 -2.66
CA THR A 40 -11.37 4.60 -2.27
C THR A 40 -11.12 4.68 -0.76
N PRO A 41 -11.16 3.55 -0.03
CA PRO A 41 -10.84 3.53 1.39
C PRO A 41 -9.47 4.17 1.65
N GLY A 42 -9.40 5.12 2.60
CA GLY A 42 -8.15 5.81 2.91
C GLY A 42 -7.01 4.87 3.31
N GLY A 43 -7.34 3.75 3.98
CA GLY A 43 -6.36 2.71 4.30
C GLY A 43 -5.76 2.03 3.06
N LEU A 44 -6.54 1.82 2.01
CA LEU A 44 -6.04 1.27 0.74
C LEU A 44 -5.18 2.30 -0.01
N ILE A 45 -5.56 3.58 0.02
CA ILE A 45 -4.78 4.69 -0.55
C ILE A 45 -3.40 4.79 0.09
N GLU A 46 -3.31 4.73 1.42
CA GLU A 46 -2.01 4.71 2.11
C GLU A 46 -1.25 3.40 1.84
N ALA A 47 -1.94 2.26 1.82
CA ALA A 47 -1.31 0.97 1.57
C ALA A 47 -0.72 0.80 0.17
N ILE A 48 -1.30 1.43 -0.87
CA ILE A 48 -0.73 1.42 -2.22
C ILE A 48 0.59 2.21 -2.23
N ALA A 49 0.65 3.34 -1.52
CA ALA A 49 1.88 4.11 -1.35
C ALA A 49 2.94 3.32 -0.55
N ASP A 50 2.52 2.63 0.51
CA ASP A 50 3.39 1.75 1.30
C ASP A 50 3.86 0.52 0.51
N PHE A 51 3.02 -0.03 -0.38
CA PHE A 51 3.40 -1.10 -1.32
C PHE A 51 4.52 -0.65 -2.26
N VAL A 52 4.44 0.56 -2.84
CA VAL A 52 5.51 1.06 -3.71
C VAL A 52 6.81 1.22 -2.92
N ARG A 53 6.74 1.83 -1.72
CA ARG A 53 7.87 1.95 -0.81
C ARG A 53 8.48 0.59 -0.46
N LEU A 54 7.65 -0.42 -0.23
CA LEU A 54 8.08 -1.80 0.02
C LEU A 54 8.77 -2.41 -1.20
N ASN A 55 8.15 -2.32 -2.38
CA ASN A 55 8.60 -2.97 -3.60
C ASN A 55 9.94 -2.42 -4.11
N VAL A 56 10.24 -1.15 -3.84
CA VAL A 56 11.56 -0.55 -4.11
C VAL A 56 12.58 -0.78 -3.00
N GLY A 57 12.25 -1.62 -2.00
CA GLY A 57 13.19 -2.06 -0.97
C GLY A 57 13.39 -1.07 0.18
N TYR A 58 12.41 -0.20 0.48
CA TYR A 58 12.47 0.81 1.54
C TYR A 58 11.45 0.60 2.68
N ALA A 59 10.91 -0.61 2.81
CA ALA A 59 10.09 -0.96 3.98
C ALA A 59 10.88 -0.74 5.30
N PRO A 60 10.28 -0.06 6.30
CA PRO A 60 10.79 -0.01 7.66
C PRO A 60 11.01 -1.39 8.27
N SER A 61 12.03 -1.51 9.13
CA SER A 61 12.39 -2.78 9.77
C SER A 61 11.34 -3.33 10.74
N HIS A 62 10.42 -2.48 11.22
CA HIS A 62 9.38 -2.86 12.19
C HIS A 62 8.07 -3.31 11.52
N TRP A 63 7.97 -3.23 10.19
CA TRP A 63 6.77 -3.68 9.47
C TRP A 63 6.58 -5.19 9.62
N VAL A 64 5.32 -5.62 9.60
CA VAL A 64 4.99 -7.04 9.63
C VAL A 64 5.68 -7.83 8.51
N SER A 65 6.00 -9.08 8.83
CA SER A 65 6.49 -10.05 7.85
C SER A 65 5.36 -10.50 6.90
N PRO A 66 5.68 -10.93 5.66
CA PRO A 66 4.68 -11.39 4.70
C PRO A 66 3.77 -12.49 5.26
N GLY A 67 2.45 -12.29 5.13
CA GLY A 67 1.44 -13.24 5.59
C GLY A 67 1.09 -13.20 7.07
N LEU A 68 1.56 -12.21 7.82
CA LEU A 68 1.07 -11.95 9.17
C LEU A 68 -0.10 -10.97 9.13
N GLY A 69 -1.07 -11.21 10.02
CA GLY A 69 -2.25 -10.38 10.23
C GLY A 69 -3.55 -11.17 10.18
N ASP A 70 -4.59 -10.62 10.81
CA ASP A 70 -5.91 -11.23 10.94
C ASP A 70 -6.87 -10.79 9.83
N ARG A 71 -6.63 -9.60 9.24
CA ARG A 71 -7.42 -9.05 8.15
C ARG A 71 -6.56 -8.25 7.18
N TRP A 72 -6.91 -8.28 5.90
CA TRP A 72 -6.15 -7.64 4.83
C TRP A 72 -5.98 -6.12 5.00
N ASP A 73 -6.91 -5.45 5.67
CA ASP A 73 -6.96 -4.00 5.88
C ASP A 73 -6.75 -3.57 7.35
N GLN A 74 -6.19 -4.44 8.20
CA GLN A 74 -6.04 -4.16 9.63
C GLN A 74 -5.01 -3.05 9.95
N GLY A 75 -4.12 -2.75 9.02
CA GLY A 75 -3.03 -1.79 9.18
C GLY A 75 -2.24 -1.64 7.89
N TYR A 76 -1.60 -0.49 7.67
CA TYR A 76 -1.03 -0.16 6.36
C TYR A 76 0.08 -1.11 5.91
N ASP A 77 0.92 -1.56 6.84
CA ASP A 77 1.98 -2.52 6.57
C ASP A 77 1.42 -3.90 6.20
N VAL A 78 0.37 -4.36 6.88
CA VAL A 78 -0.33 -5.61 6.55
C VAL A 78 -1.00 -5.51 5.18
N THR A 79 -1.68 -4.39 4.91
CA THR A 79 -2.32 -4.15 3.62
C THR A 79 -1.29 -4.05 2.48
N ALA A 80 -0.15 -3.40 2.71
CA ALA A 80 0.94 -3.32 1.72
C ALA A 80 1.52 -4.71 1.42
N ARG A 81 1.69 -5.57 2.43
CA ARG A 81 2.10 -6.97 2.27
C ARG A 81 1.05 -7.81 1.55
N PHE A 82 -0.23 -7.55 1.79
CA PHE A 82 -1.31 -8.18 1.04
C PHE A 82 -1.27 -7.77 -0.44
N LEU A 83 -1.04 -6.49 -0.74
CA LEU A 83 -0.88 -6.00 -2.11
C LEU A 83 0.36 -6.59 -2.80
N GLU A 84 1.48 -6.74 -2.07
CA GLU A 84 2.68 -7.47 -2.54
C GLU A 84 2.34 -8.92 -2.92
N TYR A 85 1.55 -9.61 -2.10
CA TYR A 85 1.08 -10.96 -2.42
C TYR A 85 0.17 -10.98 -3.67
N CYS A 86 -0.78 -10.05 -3.78
CA CYS A 86 -1.64 -9.96 -4.97
C CYS A 86 -0.85 -9.69 -6.25
N ASP A 87 0.18 -8.84 -6.19
CA ASP A 87 1.07 -8.58 -7.33
C ASP A 87 1.95 -9.80 -7.68
N GLY A 88 2.33 -10.60 -6.67
CA GLY A 88 2.97 -11.89 -6.87
C GLY A 88 2.07 -12.96 -7.51
N LEU A 89 0.75 -12.92 -7.26
CA LEU A 89 -0.22 -13.79 -7.94
C LEU A 89 -0.48 -13.37 -9.38
N ARG A 90 -0.52 -12.06 -9.63
CA ARG A 90 -0.71 -11.47 -10.95
C ARG A 90 0.17 -10.24 -11.08
N SER A 91 1.26 -10.40 -11.83
CA SER A 91 2.19 -9.29 -12.11
C SER A 91 1.44 -8.03 -12.57
N GLY A 92 1.70 -6.90 -11.91
CA GLY A 92 1.06 -5.63 -12.22
C GLY A 92 -0.37 -5.48 -11.70
N PHE A 93 -0.79 -6.33 -10.76
CA PHE A 93 -2.06 -6.22 -10.05
C PHE A 93 -2.27 -4.81 -9.49
N VAL A 94 -1.31 -4.26 -8.75
CA VAL A 94 -1.49 -2.96 -8.08
C VAL A 94 -1.60 -1.81 -9.09
N ALA A 95 -0.86 -1.89 -10.19
CA ALA A 95 -0.93 -0.90 -11.26
C ALA A 95 -2.31 -0.91 -11.96
N GLU A 96 -2.85 -2.10 -12.24
CA GLU A 96 -4.19 -2.23 -12.83
C GLU A 96 -5.30 -1.87 -11.84
N LEU A 97 -5.14 -2.19 -10.55
CA LEU A 97 -6.06 -1.72 -9.50
C LEU A 97 -6.10 -0.20 -9.49
N ASN A 98 -4.94 0.47 -9.45
CA ASN A 98 -4.85 1.92 -9.53
C ASN A 98 -5.58 2.48 -10.76
N LYS A 99 -5.34 1.91 -11.94
CA LYS A 99 -6.02 2.32 -13.18
C LYS A 99 -7.54 2.21 -13.10
N LYS A 100 -8.08 1.16 -12.47
CA LYS A 100 -9.53 0.99 -12.26
C LYS A 100 -10.11 1.99 -11.27
N MET A 101 -9.30 2.57 -10.39
CA MET A 101 -9.72 3.60 -9.44
C MET A 101 -9.89 4.99 -10.06
N ILE A 102 -9.75 5.17 -11.38
CA ILE A 102 -9.82 6.50 -12.03
C ILE A 102 -11.10 7.27 -11.72
N SER A 103 -12.25 6.59 -11.62
CA SER A 103 -13.56 7.23 -11.44
C SER A 103 -14.36 6.73 -10.24
N GLY A 104 -13.85 5.76 -9.50
CA GLY A 104 -14.56 5.14 -8.37
C GLY A 104 -13.85 3.88 -7.86
N TYR A 105 -14.30 3.38 -6.73
CA TYR A 105 -13.75 2.17 -6.11
C TYR A 105 -14.83 1.10 -5.90
N SER A 106 -14.45 -0.17 -6.08
CA SER A 106 -15.27 -1.33 -5.74
C SER A 106 -14.40 -2.50 -5.34
N ASP A 107 -14.77 -3.20 -4.27
CA ASP A 107 -14.11 -4.47 -3.88
C ASP A 107 -14.20 -5.53 -5.00
N ASN A 108 -15.16 -5.41 -5.92
CA ASN A 108 -15.28 -6.29 -7.08
C ASN A 108 -14.05 -6.23 -8.00
N TYR A 109 -13.25 -5.17 -7.93
CA TYR A 109 -12.01 -5.09 -8.72
C TYR A 109 -11.03 -6.22 -8.38
N PHE A 110 -11.05 -6.74 -7.15
CA PHE A 110 -10.24 -7.91 -6.79
C PHE A 110 -10.72 -9.18 -7.50
N VAL A 111 -12.04 -9.36 -7.65
CA VAL A 111 -12.61 -10.45 -8.44
C VAL A 111 -12.22 -10.31 -9.91
N GLU A 112 -12.36 -9.12 -10.47
CA GLU A 112 -12.03 -8.85 -11.88
C GLU A 112 -10.55 -9.07 -12.19
N LEU A 113 -9.67 -8.76 -11.24
CA LEU A 113 -8.22 -8.86 -11.44
C LEU A 113 -7.64 -10.23 -11.05
N LEU A 114 -8.15 -10.89 -10.00
CA LEU A 114 -7.59 -12.15 -9.46
C LEU A 114 -8.51 -13.37 -9.66
N GLY A 115 -9.74 -13.17 -10.13
CA GLY A 115 -10.75 -14.23 -10.26
C GLY A 115 -11.29 -14.75 -8.91
N LYS A 116 -10.99 -14.05 -7.80
CA LYS A 116 -11.42 -14.43 -6.45
C LYS A 116 -11.85 -13.19 -5.66
N PRO A 117 -12.88 -13.28 -4.81
CA PRO A 117 -13.27 -12.16 -3.97
C PRO A 117 -12.24 -11.86 -2.89
N LEU A 118 -12.25 -10.61 -2.42
CA LEU A 118 -11.26 -10.02 -1.51
C LEU A 118 -11.07 -10.83 -0.21
N ASP A 119 -12.17 -11.34 0.34
CA ASP A 119 -12.20 -12.20 1.52
C ASP A 119 -11.55 -13.58 1.31
N LYS A 120 -11.41 -14.02 0.05
CA LYS A 120 -10.72 -15.25 -0.36
C LYS A 120 -9.32 -15.00 -0.91
N ALA A 121 -8.96 -13.74 -1.14
CA ALA A 121 -7.63 -13.36 -1.59
C ALA A 121 -6.67 -13.23 -0.41
N PHE A 122 -7.16 -12.87 0.77
CA PHE A 122 -6.38 -12.91 2.02
C PHE A 122 -6.19 -14.37 2.48
N LYS A 123 -5.03 -14.67 3.09
CA LYS A 123 -4.64 -16.03 3.48
C LYS A 123 -5.62 -16.69 4.43
#